data_AF-A0A1Q5ZUK6-F1
#
_entry.id   AF-A0A1Q5ZUK6-F1
#
_cell.length_a   1.000
_cell.length_b   1.000
_cell.length_c   1.000
_cell.angle_alpha   90.00
_cell.angle_beta   90.00
_cell.angle_gamma   90.00
#
_symmetry.space_group_name_H-M   'P 1'
#
loop_
_entity.id
_entity.type
_entity.pdbx_description
1 polymer ?
#
loop_
_entity_poly.entity_id
_entity_poly.type
_entity_poly.pdbx_seq_one_letter_code
_entity_poly.pdbx_strand_id
1 'polypeptide(L)'
;MKKSKLKSLVKTARKNAQKDFQIAIAAELKVAAGKLGQDIEKLNKDIEKEAKKAAKRIAEKIKIDKTALVQANDDAKAAAAVESV
;
A
#
# COMPACT_ATOMS: atom_id res chain seq x y z
N MET A 1 -3.98 -7.46 23.59
CA MET A 1 -4.09 -8.28 22.35
C MET A 1 -2.97 -9.32 22.28
N LYS A 2 -3.26 -10.57 21.87
CA LYS A 2 -2.20 -11.59 21.65
C LYS A 2 -1.20 -11.05 20.60
N LYS A 3 0.10 -11.04 20.92
CA LYS A 3 1.19 -10.49 20.07
C LYS A 3 1.13 -10.95 18.60
N SER A 4 0.58 -12.14 18.34
CA SER A 4 0.36 -12.69 17.00
C SER A 4 -0.63 -11.88 16.15
N LYS A 5 -1.75 -11.43 16.72
CA LYS A 5 -2.75 -10.61 16.01
C LYS A 5 -2.19 -9.24 15.63
N LEU A 6 -1.40 -8.64 16.51
CA LEU A 6 -0.78 -7.34 16.24
C LEU A 6 0.27 -7.45 15.11
N LYS A 7 1.08 -8.52 15.11
CA LYS A 7 2.01 -8.82 14.01
C LYS A 7 1.28 -9.03 12.68
N SER A 8 0.15 -9.74 12.66
CA SER A 8 -0.62 -9.92 11.42
C SER A 8 -1.21 -8.61 10.92
N LEU A 9 -1.73 -7.77 11.81
CA LEU A 9 -2.28 -6.46 11.45
C LEU A 9 -1.22 -5.53 10.85
N VAL A 10 -0.03 -5.45 11.48
CA VAL A 10 1.11 -4.69 10.95
C VAL A 10 1.53 -5.22 9.57
N LYS A 11 1.58 -6.55 9.40
CA LYS A 11 1.92 -7.16 8.11
C LYS A 11 0.91 -6.81 7.02
N THR A 12 -0.38 -6.86 7.35
CA THR A 12 -1.45 -6.48 6.40
C THR A 12 -1.37 -5.01 6.03
N ALA A 13 -1.21 -4.12 7.01
CA ALA A 13 -1.08 -2.69 6.74
C ALA A 13 0.14 -2.37 5.85
N ARG A 14 1.30 -3.00 6.10
CA ARG A 14 2.47 -2.87 5.21
C ARG A 14 2.19 -3.34 3.80
N LYS A 15 1.48 -4.47 3.66
CA LYS A 15 1.14 -5.04 2.35
C LYS A 15 0.18 -4.15 1.59
N ASN A 16 -0.78 -3.53 2.27
CA ASN A 16 -1.72 -2.60 1.65
C ASN A 16 -0.99 -1.33 1.22
N ALA A 17 -0.23 -0.71 2.13
CA ALA A 17 0.61 0.44 1.81
C ALA A 17 1.54 0.16 0.60
N GLN A 18 2.17 -1.02 0.56
CA GLN A 18 3.00 -1.43 -0.58
C GLN A 18 2.21 -1.43 -1.91
N LYS A 19 0.98 -1.94 -1.91
CA LYS A 19 0.15 -1.94 -3.14
C LYS A 19 -0.24 -0.53 -3.55
N ASP A 20 -0.65 0.28 -2.58
CA ASP A 20 -1.08 1.66 -2.84
C ASP A 20 0.07 2.48 -3.41
N PHE A 21 1.28 2.38 -2.82
CA PHE A 21 2.47 3.02 -3.38
C PHE A 21 2.84 2.48 -4.75
N GLN A 22 2.71 1.17 -4.99
CA GLN A 22 3.00 0.60 -6.30
C GLN A 22 2.08 1.21 -7.38
N ILE A 23 0.78 1.31 -7.10
CA ILE A 23 -0.20 1.89 -8.02
C ILE A 23 0.09 3.39 -8.23
N ALA A 24 0.32 4.13 -7.15
CA ALA A 24 0.58 5.57 -7.21
C ALA A 24 1.86 5.88 -8.01
N ILE A 25 2.97 5.21 -7.70
CA ILE A 25 4.25 5.41 -8.39
C ILE A 25 4.13 5.02 -9.87
N ALA A 26 3.48 3.90 -10.18
CA ALA A 26 3.29 3.49 -11.57
C ALA A 26 2.43 4.49 -12.34
N ALA A 27 1.37 5.03 -11.74
CA ALA A 27 0.52 6.04 -12.36
C ALA A 27 1.29 7.34 -12.63
N GLU A 28 2.02 7.85 -11.64
CA GLU A 28 2.83 9.06 -11.80
C GLU A 28 3.92 8.90 -12.86
N LEU A 29 4.61 7.76 -12.90
CA LEU A 29 5.62 7.46 -13.91
C LEU A 29 5.01 7.37 -15.31
N LYS A 30 3.82 6.78 -15.47
CA LYS A 30 3.12 6.73 -16.77
C LYS A 30 2.71 8.13 -17.23
N VAL A 31 2.20 8.97 -16.33
CA VAL A 31 1.85 10.36 -16.64
C VAL A 31 3.10 11.15 -17.04
N ALA A 32 4.20 11.01 -16.30
CA ALA A 32 5.47 11.67 -16.64
C ALA A 32 6.03 11.18 -17.98
N ALA A 33 5.99 9.88 -18.25
CA ALA A 33 6.42 9.30 -19.53
C ALA A 33 5.58 9.84 -20.70
N GLY A 34 4.26 9.94 -20.53
CA GLY A 34 3.38 10.53 -21.54
C GLY A 34 3.70 11.99 -21.82
N LYS A 35 3.99 12.79 -20.79
CA LYS A 35 4.43 14.19 -20.94
C LYS A 35 5.77 14.33 -21.66
N LEU A 36 6.63 13.31 -21.57
CA LEU A 36 7.94 13.26 -22.25
C LEU A 36 7.85 12.69 -23.68
N GLY A 37 6.64 12.37 -24.17
CA GLY A 37 6.46 11.78 -25.50
C GLY A 37 7.02 10.35 -25.62
N GLN A 38 7.23 9.67 -24.48
CA GLN A 38 7.70 8.28 -24.47
C GLN A 38 6.57 7.32 -24.82
N ASP A 39 6.94 6.23 -25.50
CA ASP A 39 6.04 5.12 -25.78
C ASP A 39 5.75 4.35 -24.49
N ILE A 40 4.65 4.71 -23.83
CA ILE A 40 4.22 4.12 -22.56
C ILE A 40 4.06 2.62 -22.68
N GLU A 41 3.65 2.09 -23.83
CA GLU A 41 3.37 0.67 -24.02
C GLU A 41 4.64 -0.18 -23.87
N LYS A 42 5.77 0.32 -24.39
CA LYS A 42 7.10 -0.30 -24.23
C LYS A 42 7.61 -0.19 -22.80
N LEU A 43 7.40 0.95 -22.15
CA LEU A 43 7.90 1.20 -20.78
C LEU A 43 7.02 0.60 -19.69
N ASN A 44 5.79 0.18 -20.02
CA ASN A 44 4.79 -0.22 -19.05
C ASN A 44 5.29 -1.31 -18.09
N LYS A 45 5.94 -2.35 -18.65
CA LYS A 45 6.51 -3.46 -17.86
C LYS A 45 7.64 -3.01 -16.94
N ASP A 46 8.47 -2.07 -17.38
CA ASP A 46 9.61 -1.60 -16.60
C ASP A 46 9.17 -0.62 -15.52
N ILE A 47 8.21 0.26 -15.83
CA ILE A 47 7.54 1.12 -14.86
C ILE A 47 6.91 0.27 -13.75
N GLU A 48 6.18 -0.79 -14.10
CA GLU A 48 5.54 -1.65 -13.10
C GLU A 48 6.56 -2.40 -12.22
N LYS A 49 7.66 -2.90 -12.81
CA LYS A 49 8.74 -3.56 -12.07
C LYS A 49 9.42 -2.60 -11.10
N GLU A 50 9.80 -1.41 -11.56
CA GLU A 50 10.48 -0.42 -10.72
C GLU A 50 9.55 0.17 -9.67
N ALA A 51 8.29 0.44 -10.01
CA ALA A 51 7.27 0.84 -9.04
C ALA A 51 7.11 -0.21 -7.93
N LYS A 52 7.08 -1.51 -8.29
CA LYS A 52 7.02 -2.61 -7.32
C LYS A 52 8.25 -2.66 -6.41
N LYS A 53 9.46 -2.47 -6.95
CA LYS A 53 10.71 -2.43 -6.16
C LYS A 53 10.72 -1.23 -5.22
N ALA A 54 10.34 -0.05 -5.71
CA ALA A 54 10.27 1.18 -4.93
C ALA A 54 9.26 1.04 -3.80
N ALA A 55 8.05 0.60 -4.10
CA ALA A 55 7.00 0.39 -3.11
C ALA A 55 7.41 -0.61 -2.01
N LYS A 56 8.13 -1.69 -2.36
CA LYS A 56 8.66 -2.63 -1.38
C LYS A 56 9.66 -1.96 -0.42
N ARG A 57 10.62 -1.20 -0.94
CA ARG A 57 11.62 -0.48 -0.14
C ARG A 57 10.98 0.56 0.79
N ILE A 58 9.95 1.25 0.30
CA ILE A 58 9.19 2.21 1.10
C ILE A 58 8.45 1.47 2.22
N ALA A 59 7.68 0.43 1.88
CA ALA A 59 6.89 -0.33 2.85
C ALA A 59 7.72 -0.97 3.98
N GLU A 60 8.95 -1.39 3.68
CA GLU A 60 9.90 -1.92 4.68
C GLU A 60 10.37 -0.84 5.66
N LYS A 61 10.54 0.40 5.19
CA LYS A 61 11.01 1.54 6.00
C LYS A 61 9.89 2.25 6.77
N ILE A 62 8.62 2.01 6.44
CA ILE A 62 7.50 2.61 7.16
C ILE A 62 7.47 2.11 8.61
N LYS A 63 7.64 3.06 9.53
CA LYS A 63 7.31 2.90 10.94
C LYS A 63 5.80 2.94 11.06
N ILE A 64 5.23 1.83 11.52
CA ILE A 64 3.81 1.71 11.76
C ILE A 64 3.54 1.94 13.24
N ASP A 65 2.72 2.94 13.53
CA ASP A 65 2.17 3.15 14.85
C ASP A 65 1.20 2.00 15.18
N LYS A 66 1.62 1.16 16.11
CA LYS A 66 0.87 -0.04 16.51
C LYS A 66 -0.40 0.31 17.28
N THR A 67 -0.39 1.41 18.03
CA THR A 67 -1.50 1.88 18.85
C THR A 67 -2.61 2.43 17.97
N ALA A 68 -2.26 3.31 17.03
CA ALA A 68 -3.22 3.84 16.06
C ALA A 68 -3.80 2.74 15.15
N LEU A 69 -2.99 1.76 14.76
CA LEU A 69 -3.45 0.65 13.91
C LEU A 69 -4.41 -0.28 14.65
N VAL A 70 -4.19 -0.51 15.95
CA VAL A 70 -5.13 -1.29 16.78
C VAL A 70 -6.46 -0.56 16.92
N GLN A 71 -6.45 0.73 17.23
CA GLN A 71 -7.68 1.55 17.28
C GLN A 71 -8.43 1.53 15.95
N ALA A 72 -7.75 1.83 14.84
CA ALA A 72 -8.37 1.82 13.51
C ALA A 72 -8.97 0.45 13.13
N ASN A 73 -8.34 -0.65 13.56
CA ASN A 73 -8.87 -1.99 13.32
C ASN A 73 -10.08 -2.32 14.20
N ASP A 74 -10.09 -1.85 15.44
CA ASP A 74 -11.22 -2.04 16.36
C ASP A 74 -12.41 -1.17 15.93
N ASP A 75 -12.16 0.06 15.46
CA ASP A 75 -13.17 0.95 14.88
C ASP A 75 -13.74 0.40 13.56
N ALA A 76 -12.90 -0.14 12.68
CA ALA A 76 -13.35 -0.80 11.45
C ALA A 76 -14.20 -2.05 11.73
N LYS A 77 -13.88 -2.79 12.80
CA LYS A 77 -14.70 -3.92 13.26
C LYS A 77 -16.02 -3.49 13.87
N ALA A 78 -16.02 -2.39 14.63
CA ALA A 78 -17.23 -1.84 15.20
C ALA A 78 -18.17 -1.37 14.09
N ALA A 79 -17.67 -0.64 13.09
CA ALA A 79 -18.45 -0.21 11.93
C ALA A 79 -19.03 -1.38 11.12
N ALA A 80 -18.26 -2.44 10.88
CA ALA A 80 -18.73 -3.61 10.14
C ALA A 80 -19.80 -4.44 10.88
N ALA A 81 -19.98 -4.24 12.18
CA ALA A 81 -21.01 -4.94 12.97
C ALA A 81 -22.36 -4.20 12.98
N VAL A 82 -22.42 -2.94 12.56
CA VAL A 82 -23.65 -2.13 12.55
C VAL A 82 -24.37 -2.20 11.20
N GLU A 83 -23.67 -2.53 10.12
CA GLU A 83 -24.26 -2.69 8.77
C GLU A 83 -24.92 -4.07 8.53
N SER A 84 -24.90 -4.97 9.51
CA SER A 84 -25.46 -6.33 9.40
C SER A 84 -26.66 -6.58 10.32
N VAL A 85 -27.35 -5.54 10.78
CA VAL A 85 -28.60 -5.64 11.57
C VAL A 85 -29.77 -5.08 10.77
#